data_AF-A0A426W6X7-F1
#
_entry.id   AF-A0A426W6X7-F1
#
_cell.length_a   1.000
_cell.length_b   1.000
_cell.length_c   1.000
_cell.angle_alpha   90.00
_cell.angle_beta   90.00
_cell.angle_gamma   90.00
#
_symmetry.space_group_name_H-M   'P 1'
#
loop_
_entity.id
_entity.type
_entity.pdbx_description
1 polymer ?
#
loop_
_entity_poly.entity_id
_entity_poly.type
_entity_poly.pdbx_seq_one_letter_code
_entity_poly.pdbx_strand_id
1 'polypeptide(L)'
;MKGLASFVMRGPSQAVMVTTVLAMLSLILPLLGILSAAAVGLVTLRQGAGAGLKISLFATIACGVMMGIAFGNPLPSLGFLLLQWLPLCLLGVMLRSNRSLSLTTQTALAFGVLAIVAQYLMFGDPVAQWKEQLQPLAEQFEQAGLFDSTQSGEVVERMAGWMAGVIAAGIFLQLAFSLFLARWWQALLFNPGGFREEFHSFRLQKAFAVLGIPVLVVLLVPAEQTPELARYLGLLLMAILFLQGLAVAHGSLAGRSSGQLWLVGLYFLLIVLMPQFVMVLTTIGLMDIWVDFRVRFAKK
;
A
#
# COMPACT_ATOMS: atom_id res chain seq x y z
N MET A 1 -11.86 12.24 11.58
CA MET A 1 -11.45 10.82 11.81
C MET A 1 -11.48 10.36 13.26
N LYS A 2 -11.30 11.23 14.29
CA LYS A 2 -11.37 10.82 15.71
C LYS A 2 -12.64 10.06 16.08
N GLY A 3 -13.81 10.49 15.57
CA GLY A 3 -15.09 9.84 15.84
C GLY A 3 -15.14 8.38 15.37
N LEU A 4 -14.68 8.08 14.16
CA LEU A 4 -14.63 6.71 13.63
C LEU A 4 -13.70 5.83 14.46
N ALA A 5 -12.48 6.31 14.75
CA ALA A 5 -11.52 5.58 15.58
C ALA A 5 -12.07 5.30 16.99
N SER A 6 -12.69 6.30 17.63
CA SER A 6 -13.34 6.13 18.93
C SER A 6 -14.47 5.11 18.86
N PHE A 7 -15.27 5.12 17.79
CA PHE A 7 -16.38 4.19 17.60
C PHE A 7 -15.90 2.74 17.43
N VAL A 8 -14.85 2.51 16.64
CA VAL A 8 -14.18 1.19 16.53
C VAL A 8 -13.74 0.70 17.91
N MET A 9 -13.25 1.59 18.78
CA MET A 9 -12.76 1.25 20.11
C MET A 9 -13.84 1.11 21.20
N ARG A 10 -15.14 1.33 20.90
CA ARG A 10 -16.23 1.20 21.89
C ARG A 10 -16.48 -0.25 22.31
N GLY A 11 -16.18 -1.21 21.44
CA GLY A 11 -16.41 -2.63 21.71
C GLY A 11 -16.20 -3.51 20.49
N PRO A 12 -16.21 -4.84 20.67
CA PRO A 12 -15.92 -5.79 19.58
C PRO A 12 -17.00 -5.75 18.49
N SER A 13 -18.27 -5.55 18.82
CA SER A 13 -19.35 -5.49 17.82
C SER A 13 -19.22 -4.26 16.92
N GLN A 14 -18.86 -3.10 17.47
CA GLN A 14 -18.63 -1.88 16.70
C GLN A 14 -17.41 -2.03 15.78
N ALA A 15 -16.32 -2.65 16.27
CA ALA A 15 -15.15 -2.94 15.46
C ALA A 15 -15.46 -3.89 14.30
N VAL A 16 -16.19 -4.99 14.56
CA VAL A 16 -16.65 -5.92 13.50
C VAL A 16 -17.51 -5.18 12.49
N MET A 17 -18.53 -4.43 12.94
CA MET A 17 -19.44 -3.70 12.04
C MET A 17 -18.68 -2.73 11.13
N VAL A 18 -17.79 -1.90 11.67
CA VAL A 18 -17.00 -0.95 10.86
C VAL A 18 -16.12 -1.69 9.86
N THR A 19 -15.44 -2.75 10.31
CA THR A 19 -14.55 -3.55 9.46
C THR A 19 -15.31 -4.18 8.29
N THR A 20 -16.45 -4.83 8.58
CA THR A 20 -17.33 -5.48 7.59
C THR A 20 -17.89 -4.47 6.60
N VAL A 21 -18.50 -3.37 7.09
CA VAL A 21 -19.13 -2.37 6.21
C VAL A 21 -18.10 -1.73 5.28
N LEU A 22 -16.94 -1.33 5.81
CA LEU A 22 -15.89 -0.74 4.99
C LEU A 22 -15.30 -1.74 3.98
N ALA A 23 -15.19 -3.02 4.33
CA ALA A 23 -14.74 -4.05 3.40
C ALA A 23 -15.75 -4.29 2.28
N MET A 24 -17.04 -4.42 2.61
CA MET A 24 -18.09 -4.58 1.59
C MET A 24 -18.17 -3.36 0.67
N LEU A 25 -18.08 -2.14 1.21
CA LEU A 25 -18.04 -0.92 0.40
C LEU A 25 -16.75 -0.82 -0.44
N SER A 26 -15.67 -1.50 -0.04
CA SER A 26 -14.43 -1.52 -0.81
C SER A 26 -14.54 -2.25 -2.15
N LEU A 27 -15.56 -3.09 -2.34
CA LEU A 27 -15.87 -3.69 -3.63
C LEU A 27 -16.25 -2.64 -4.68
N ILE A 28 -16.82 -1.51 -4.25
CA ILE A 28 -17.20 -0.39 -5.11
C ILE A 28 -16.10 0.68 -5.10
N LEU A 29 -15.56 0.99 -3.90
CA LEU A 29 -14.52 1.99 -3.72
C LEU A 29 -13.31 1.37 -3.01
N PRO A 30 -12.32 0.81 -3.76
CA PRO A 30 -11.21 0.04 -3.21
C PRO A 30 -10.44 0.72 -2.06
N LEU A 31 -10.36 2.05 -2.07
CA LEU A 31 -9.70 2.83 -1.02
C LEU A 31 -10.32 2.64 0.38
N LEU A 32 -11.60 2.24 0.48
CA LEU A 32 -12.24 1.94 1.77
C LEU A 32 -11.69 0.68 2.43
N GLY A 33 -11.08 -0.23 1.65
CA GLY A 33 -10.36 -1.38 2.17
C GLY A 33 -9.21 -0.98 3.10
N ILE A 34 -8.59 0.19 2.83
CA ILE A 34 -7.53 0.73 3.70
C ILE A 34 -8.07 1.04 5.09
N LEU A 35 -9.27 1.64 5.18
CA LEU A 35 -9.93 1.98 6.44
C LEU A 35 -10.43 0.72 7.16
N SER A 36 -10.96 -0.26 6.41
CA SER A 36 -11.38 -1.55 6.95
C SER A 36 -10.22 -2.25 7.64
N ALA A 37 -9.09 -2.41 6.95
CA ALA A 37 -7.91 -2.99 7.52
C ALA A 37 -7.41 -2.14 8.70
N ALA A 38 -7.32 -0.82 8.57
CA ALA A 38 -6.88 0.05 9.68
C ALA A 38 -7.71 -0.11 10.96
N ALA A 39 -9.00 -0.45 10.89
CA ALA A 39 -9.81 -0.76 12.07
C ALA A 39 -9.30 -2.02 12.80
N VAL A 40 -9.00 -3.09 12.06
CA VAL A 40 -8.35 -4.31 12.59
C VAL A 40 -6.96 -3.98 13.15
N GLY A 41 -6.17 -3.17 12.44
CA GLY A 41 -4.85 -2.73 12.88
C GLY A 41 -4.91 -1.95 14.19
N LEU A 42 -5.87 -1.02 14.34
CA LEU A 42 -6.07 -0.24 15.56
C LEU A 42 -6.40 -1.13 16.77
N VAL A 43 -7.33 -2.08 16.58
CA VAL A 43 -7.67 -3.05 17.63
C VAL A 43 -6.45 -3.89 17.99
N THR A 44 -5.68 -4.36 17.01
CA THR A 44 -4.46 -5.15 17.22
C THR A 44 -3.41 -4.36 18.01
N LEU A 45 -3.15 -3.11 17.62
CA LEU A 45 -2.17 -2.26 18.28
C LEU A 45 -2.54 -1.98 19.74
N ARG A 46 -3.83 -1.77 20.02
CA ARG A 46 -4.30 -1.42 21.38
C ARG A 46 -4.52 -2.64 22.27
N GLN A 47 -5.15 -3.68 21.76
CA GLN A 47 -5.68 -4.82 22.53
C GLN A 47 -4.92 -6.13 22.25
N GLY A 48 -3.98 -6.15 21.30
CA GLY A 48 -3.12 -7.30 21.00
C GLY A 48 -3.66 -8.23 19.91
N ALA A 49 -2.86 -9.24 19.56
CA ALA A 49 -3.11 -10.16 18.44
C ALA A 49 -4.46 -10.86 18.52
N GLY A 50 -4.80 -11.39 19.70
CA GLY A 50 -6.03 -12.15 19.90
C GLY A 50 -7.29 -11.31 19.68
N ALA A 51 -7.27 -10.01 20.01
CA ALA A 51 -8.38 -9.12 19.74
C ALA A 51 -8.49 -8.82 18.23
N GLY A 52 -7.37 -8.49 17.58
CA GLY A 52 -7.32 -8.26 16.12
C GLY A 52 -7.87 -9.45 15.33
N LEU A 53 -7.36 -10.65 15.63
CA LEU A 53 -7.77 -11.88 14.95
C LEU A 53 -9.25 -12.19 15.15
N LYS A 54 -9.79 -12.00 16.37
CA LYS A 54 -11.23 -12.15 16.62
C LYS A 54 -12.05 -11.22 15.72
N ILE A 55 -11.69 -9.94 15.64
CA ILE A 55 -12.40 -8.99 14.76
C ILE A 55 -12.32 -9.43 13.31
N SER A 56 -11.15 -9.84 12.82
CA SER A 56 -10.97 -10.33 11.45
C SER A 56 -11.84 -11.55 11.15
N LEU A 57 -11.88 -12.53 12.05
CA LEU A 57 -12.68 -13.74 11.86
C LEU A 57 -14.19 -13.44 11.82
N PHE A 58 -14.70 -12.68 12.78
CA PHE A 58 -16.11 -12.30 12.79
C PHE A 58 -16.50 -11.41 11.59
N ALA A 59 -15.62 -10.50 11.19
CA ALA A 59 -15.83 -9.70 9.98
C ALA A 59 -15.83 -10.56 8.72
N THR A 60 -14.98 -11.60 8.65
CA THR A 60 -14.95 -12.57 7.54
C THR A 60 -16.27 -13.30 7.43
N ILE A 61 -16.78 -13.82 8.54
CA ILE A 61 -18.08 -14.51 8.58
C ILE A 61 -19.20 -13.57 8.13
N ALA A 62 -19.23 -12.34 8.64
CA ALA A 62 -20.24 -11.36 8.26
C ALA A 62 -20.17 -10.99 6.77
N CYS A 63 -18.98 -10.74 6.23
CA CYS A 63 -18.78 -10.51 4.80
C CYS A 63 -19.18 -11.74 3.97
N GLY A 64 -18.83 -12.95 4.41
CA GLY A 64 -19.19 -14.20 3.75
C GLY A 64 -20.69 -14.40 3.66
N VAL A 65 -21.43 -14.13 4.74
CA VAL A 65 -22.90 -14.15 4.72
C VAL A 65 -23.45 -13.13 3.73
N MET A 66 -22.97 -11.87 3.78
CA MET A 66 -23.43 -10.82 2.86
C MET A 66 -23.15 -11.15 1.39
N MET A 67 -21.94 -11.65 1.08
CA MET A 67 -21.55 -12.05 -0.27
C MET A 67 -22.29 -13.31 -0.74
N GLY A 68 -22.52 -14.28 0.15
CA GLY A 68 -23.32 -15.46 -0.15
C GLY A 68 -24.75 -15.08 -0.54
N ILE A 69 -25.34 -14.09 0.14
CA ILE A 69 -26.68 -13.58 -0.19
C ILE A 69 -26.66 -12.75 -1.49
N ALA A 70 -25.71 -11.82 -1.64
CA ALA A 70 -25.70 -10.87 -2.75
C ALA A 70 -25.19 -11.45 -4.08
N PHE A 71 -24.23 -12.37 -4.02
CA PHE A 71 -23.52 -12.90 -5.19
C PHE A 71 -23.59 -14.43 -5.30
N GLY A 72 -24.26 -15.12 -4.37
CA GLY A 72 -24.37 -16.57 -4.36
C GLY A 72 -23.08 -17.31 -3.94
N ASN A 73 -22.00 -16.59 -3.61
CA ASN A 73 -20.72 -17.20 -3.25
C ASN A 73 -20.09 -16.48 -2.04
N PRO A 74 -19.94 -17.15 -0.88
CA PRO A 74 -19.32 -16.57 0.31
C PRO A 74 -17.78 -16.59 0.26
N LEU A 75 -17.16 -17.41 -0.59
CA LEU A 75 -15.70 -17.65 -0.59
C LEU A 75 -14.84 -16.39 -0.83
N PRO A 76 -15.23 -15.40 -1.67
CA PRO A 76 -14.45 -14.19 -1.86
C PRO A 76 -14.18 -13.40 -0.57
N SER A 77 -14.99 -13.59 0.48
CA SER A 77 -14.76 -12.96 1.80
C SER A 77 -13.43 -13.37 2.44
N LEU A 78 -12.92 -14.57 2.13
CA LEU A 78 -11.60 -15.03 2.58
C LEU A 78 -10.47 -14.16 2.00
N GLY A 79 -10.69 -13.52 0.85
CA GLY A 79 -9.74 -12.57 0.27
C GLY A 79 -9.48 -11.38 1.19
N PHE A 80 -10.51 -10.84 1.85
CA PHE A 80 -10.33 -9.76 2.84
C PHE A 80 -9.49 -10.23 4.03
N LEU A 81 -9.76 -11.43 4.54
CA LEU A 81 -9.00 -12.01 5.64
C LEU A 81 -7.53 -12.18 5.27
N LEU A 82 -7.25 -12.87 4.15
CA LEU A 82 -5.91 -13.30 3.77
C LEU A 82 -5.05 -12.17 3.22
N LEU A 83 -5.64 -11.22 2.48
CA LEU A 83 -4.89 -10.18 1.78
C LEU A 83 -4.84 -8.85 2.55
N GLN A 84 -5.78 -8.60 3.48
CA GLN A 84 -5.86 -7.32 4.19
C GLN A 84 -5.73 -7.50 5.70
N TRP A 85 -6.64 -8.25 6.33
CA TRP A 85 -6.77 -8.22 7.79
C TRP A 85 -5.71 -9.04 8.52
N LEU A 86 -5.39 -10.24 8.04
CA LEU A 86 -4.37 -11.09 8.64
C LEU A 86 -2.96 -10.49 8.47
N PRO A 87 -2.54 -10.03 7.27
CA PRO A 87 -1.27 -9.32 7.12
C PRO A 87 -1.19 -8.09 8.03
N LEU A 88 -2.26 -7.31 8.14
CA LEU A 88 -2.24 -6.14 9.00
C LEU A 88 -2.25 -6.49 10.50
N CYS A 89 -2.89 -7.58 10.92
CA CYS A 89 -2.72 -8.11 12.27
C CYS A 89 -1.25 -8.42 12.55
N LEU A 90 -0.57 -9.11 11.63
CA LEU A 90 0.85 -9.45 11.78
C LEU A 90 1.72 -8.20 11.87
N LEU A 91 1.50 -7.22 10.99
CA LEU A 91 2.21 -5.93 11.02
C LEU A 91 1.90 -5.14 12.31
N GLY A 92 0.65 -5.15 12.78
CA GLY A 92 0.25 -4.50 14.03
C GLY A 92 0.92 -5.13 15.26
N VAL A 93 1.03 -6.46 15.31
CA VAL A 93 1.77 -7.18 16.36
C VAL A 93 3.25 -6.83 16.31
N MET A 94 3.83 -6.81 15.12
CA MET A 94 5.24 -6.46 14.92
C MET A 94 5.53 -5.01 15.35
N LEU A 95 4.69 -4.05 14.96
CA LEU A 95 4.84 -2.66 15.40
C LEU A 95 4.72 -2.52 16.92
N ARG A 96 3.82 -3.31 17.54
CA ARG A 96 3.66 -3.33 18.99
C ARG A 96 4.90 -3.87 19.71
N SER A 97 5.57 -4.88 19.14
CA SER A 97 6.74 -5.50 19.76
C SER A 97 8.02 -4.69 19.55
N ASN A 98 8.29 -4.23 18.32
CA ASN A 98 9.54 -3.54 17.97
C ASN A 98 9.48 -2.00 18.17
N ARG A 99 8.27 -1.42 18.26
CA ARG A 99 8.03 0.04 18.36
C ARG A 99 8.69 0.88 17.26
N SER A 100 8.95 0.27 16.10
CA SER A 100 9.60 0.88 14.95
C SER A 100 8.67 0.82 13.74
N LEU A 101 8.12 1.99 13.40
CA LEU A 101 7.31 2.16 12.20
C LEU A 101 8.13 1.83 10.95
N SER A 102 9.37 2.33 10.89
CA SER A 102 10.31 2.07 9.80
C SER A 102 10.53 0.58 9.54
N LEU A 103 10.83 -0.19 10.59
CA LEU A 103 11.12 -1.62 10.45
C LEU A 103 9.86 -2.40 10.04
N THR A 104 8.71 -2.06 10.62
CA THR A 104 7.44 -2.73 10.30
C THR A 104 6.97 -2.44 8.87
N THR A 105 7.16 -1.23 8.36
CA THR A 105 6.87 -0.95 6.94
C THR A 105 7.84 -1.68 6.03
N GLN A 106 9.12 -1.79 6.38
CA GLN A 106 10.09 -2.58 5.60
C GLN A 106 9.70 -4.05 5.54
N THR A 107 9.20 -4.64 6.62
CA THR A 107 8.72 -6.04 6.59
C THR A 107 7.43 -6.21 5.81
N ALA A 108 6.62 -5.16 5.65
CA ALA A 108 5.43 -5.21 4.81
C ALA A 108 5.77 -5.52 3.33
N LEU A 109 7.00 -5.23 2.87
CA LEU A 109 7.45 -5.62 1.52
C LEU A 109 7.39 -7.13 1.29
N ALA A 110 7.56 -7.93 2.35
CA ALA A 110 7.47 -9.39 2.24
C ALA A 110 6.11 -9.82 1.68
N PHE A 111 5.01 -9.12 2.02
CA PHE A 111 3.68 -9.42 1.46
C PHE A 111 3.58 -9.09 -0.03
N GLY A 112 4.28 -8.05 -0.50
CA GLY A 112 4.41 -7.78 -1.94
C GLY A 112 5.19 -8.87 -2.67
N VAL A 113 6.32 -9.31 -2.10
CA VAL A 113 7.10 -10.43 -2.66
C VAL A 113 6.28 -11.72 -2.66
N LEU A 114 5.57 -12.02 -1.58
CA LEU A 114 4.66 -13.16 -1.50
C LEU A 114 3.56 -13.10 -2.55
N ALA A 115 3.05 -11.91 -2.88
CA ALA A 115 2.07 -11.75 -3.96
C ALA A 115 2.67 -12.10 -5.33
N ILE A 116 3.92 -11.70 -5.62
CA ILE A 116 4.62 -12.09 -6.86
C ILE A 116 4.77 -13.62 -6.91
N VAL A 117 5.27 -14.21 -5.82
CA VAL A 117 5.46 -15.67 -5.72
C VAL A 117 4.13 -16.40 -5.90
N ALA A 118 3.05 -15.94 -5.26
CA ALA A 118 1.73 -16.53 -5.39
C ALA A 118 1.24 -16.53 -6.84
N GLN A 119 1.47 -15.45 -7.61
CA GLN A 119 1.09 -15.40 -9.02
C GLN A 119 1.86 -16.42 -9.87
N TYR A 120 3.18 -16.55 -9.67
CA TYR A 120 3.96 -17.59 -10.36
C TYR A 120 3.50 -19.00 -9.97
N LEU A 121 3.19 -19.25 -8.69
CA LEU A 121 2.73 -20.56 -8.23
C LEU A 121 1.33 -20.92 -8.75
N MET A 122 0.44 -19.94 -8.88
CA MET A 122 -0.94 -20.17 -9.32
C MET A 122 -1.07 -20.27 -10.84
N PHE A 123 -0.29 -19.48 -11.58
CA PHE A 123 -0.47 -19.32 -13.03
C PHE A 123 0.67 -19.89 -13.87
N GLY A 124 1.85 -20.13 -13.29
CA GLY A 124 3.06 -20.50 -14.02
C GLY A 124 3.67 -19.30 -14.78
N ASP A 125 2.87 -18.69 -15.67
CA ASP A 125 3.20 -17.48 -16.41
C ASP A 125 2.24 -16.33 -16.04
N PRO A 126 2.64 -15.43 -15.14
CA PRO A 126 1.82 -14.27 -14.77
C PRO A 126 1.48 -13.36 -15.95
N VAL A 127 2.39 -13.18 -16.92
CA VAL A 127 2.16 -12.25 -18.03
C VAL A 127 1.10 -12.79 -18.97
N ALA A 128 1.15 -14.08 -19.32
CA ALA A 128 0.10 -14.71 -20.11
C ALA A 128 -1.27 -14.60 -19.42
N GLN A 129 -1.32 -14.86 -18.11
CA GLN A 129 -2.55 -14.77 -17.32
C GLN A 129 -3.14 -13.35 -17.28
N TRP A 130 -2.29 -12.33 -17.17
CA TRP A 130 -2.75 -10.94 -17.20
C TRP A 130 -3.15 -10.49 -18.60
N LYS A 131 -2.49 -10.99 -19.66
CA LYS A 131 -2.88 -10.74 -21.05
C LYS A 131 -4.29 -11.25 -21.32
N GLU A 132 -4.62 -12.45 -20.88
CA GLU A 132 -5.97 -13.02 -20.98
C GLU A 132 -7.01 -12.15 -20.25
N GLN A 133 -6.73 -11.75 -19.00
CA GLN A 133 -7.65 -10.91 -18.22
C GLN A 133 -7.84 -9.50 -18.79
N LEU A 134 -6.84 -8.98 -19.50
CA LEU A 134 -6.87 -7.66 -20.11
C LEU A 134 -7.39 -7.68 -21.55
N GLN A 135 -7.62 -8.85 -22.15
CA GLN A 135 -8.14 -8.97 -23.52
C GLN A 135 -9.44 -8.17 -23.75
N PRO A 136 -10.42 -8.14 -22.83
CA PRO A 136 -11.63 -7.32 -23.01
C PRO A 136 -11.35 -5.81 -23.10
N LEU A 137 -10.20 -5.34 -22.61
CA LEU A 137 -9.79 -3.95 -22.74
C LEU A 137 -9.30 -3.63 -24.17
N ALA A 138 -8.61 -4.57 -24.83
CA ALA A 138 -8.24 -4.42 -26.24
C ALA A 138 -9.49 -4.27 -27.12
N GLU A 139 -10.49 -5.13 -26.90
CA GLU A 139 -11.76 -5.07 -27.62
C GLU A 139 -12.47 -3.72 -27.42
N GLN A 140 -12.43 -3.17 -26.21
CA GLN A 140 -12.99 -1.84 -25.94
C GLN A 140 -12.25 -0.72 -26.67
N PHE A 141 -10.92 -0.79 -26.77
CA PHE A 141 -10.15 0.20 -27.53
C PHE A 141 -10.47 0.18 -29.03
N GLU A 142 -10.61 -1.01 -29.60
CA GLU A 142 -10.99 -1.19 -31.00
C GLU A 142 -12.41 -0.68 -31.26
N GLN A 143 -13.36 -1.05 -30.39
CA GLN A 143 -14.76 -0.58 -30.49
C GLN A 143 -14.88 0.94 -30.34
N ALA A 144 -14.05 1.55 -29.51
CA ALA A 144 -13.99 3.00 -29.34
C ALA A 144 -13.25 3.70 -30.51
N GLY A 145 -12.68 2.96 -31.46
CA GLY A 145 -11.89 3.50 -32.57
C GLY A 145 -10.61 4.20 -32.13
N LEU A 146 -10.09 3.89 -30.93
CA LEU A 146 -8.88 4.50 -30.37
C LEU A 146 -7.62 3.87 -30.94
N PHE A 147 -7.65 2.55 -31.21
CA PHE A 147 -6.53 1.76 -31.70
C PHE A 147 -7.02 0.73 -32.74
N ASP A 148 -6.15 0.34 -33.66
CA ASP A 148 -6.36 -0.86 -34.48
C ASP A 148 -6.04 -2.14 -33.68
N SER A 149 -6.29 -3.31 -34.28
CA SER A 149 -6.10 -4.61 -33.61
C SER A 149 -4.64 -4.93 -33.27
N THR A 150 -3.68 -4.34 -33.98
CA THR A 150 -2.25 -4.54 -33.68
C THR A 150 -1.84 -3.66 -32.50
N GLN A 151 -2.26 -2.40 -32.53
CA GLN A 151 -2.02 -1.42 -31.48
C GLN A 151 -2.68 -1.83 -30.16
N SER A 152 -3.93 -2.32 -30.20
CA SER A 152 -4.65 -2.81 -29.01
C SER A 152 -3.89 -3.97 -28.35
N GLY A 153 -3.43 -4.93 -29.17
CA GLY A 153 -2.63 -6.07 -28.74
C GLY A 153 -1.30 -5.67 -28.10
N GLU A 154 -0.57 -4.73 -28.70
CA GLU A 154 0.67 -4.20 -28.12
C GLU A 154 0.46 -3.51 -26.77
N VAL A 155 -0.61 -2.73 -26.63
CA VAL A 155 -0.94 -2.04 -25.37
C VAL A 155 -1.24 -3.05 -24.27
N VAL A 156 -2.09 -4.04 -24.56
CA VAL A 156 -2.43 -5.09 -23.60
C VAL A 156 -1.20 -5.91 -23.20
N GLU A 157 -0.34 -6.25 -24.15
CA GLU A 157 0.89 -6.98 -23.87
C GLU A 157 1.84 -6.20 -22.95
N ARG A 158 2.04 -4.90 -23.23
CA ARG A 158 2.82 -4.03 -22.34
C ARG A 158 2.19 -3.94 -20.96
N MET A 159 0.88 -3.76 -20.86
CA MET A 159 0.18 -3.68 -19.56
C MET A 159 0.35 -4.99 -18.76
N ALA A 160 0.10 -6.13 -19.39
CA ALA A 160 0.23 -7.44 -18.78
C ALA A 160 1.65 -7.68 -18.23
N GLY A 161 2.67 -7.23 -18.97
CA GLY A 161 4.07 -7.30 -18.56
C GLY A 161 4.40 -6.60 -17.23
N TRP A 162 3.58 -5.66 -16.77
CA TRP A 162 3.75 -4.93 -15.49
C TRP A 162 2.77 -5.34 -14.40
N MET A 163 1.64 -5.96 -14.75
CA MET A 163 0.52 -6.14 -13.83
C MET A 163 0.86 -6.91 -12.55
N ALA A 164 1.69 -7.95 -12.65
CA ALA A 164 2.10 -8.71 -11.48
C ALA A 164 2.83 -7.84 -10.44
N GLY A 165 3.76 -7.01 -10.92
CA GLY A 165 4.45 -6.01 -10.10
C GLY A 165 3.50 -4.96 -9.54
N VAL A 166 2.56 -4.45 -10.35
CA VAL A 166 1.57 -3.44 -9.93
C VAL A 166 0.68 -3.97 -8.80
N ILE A 167 0.19 -5.21 -8.91
CA ILE A 167 -0.61 -5.84 -7.84
C ILE A 167 0.23 -6.03 -6.58
N ALA A 168 1.48 -6.49 -6.71
CA ALA A 168 2.38 -6.66 -5.57
C ALA A 168 2.65 -5.32 -4.85
N ALA A 169 2.98 -4.27 -5.59
CA ALA A 169 3.18 -2.93 -5.06
C ALA A 169 1.89 -2.34 -4.47
N GLY A 170 0.74 -2.61 -5.08
CA GLY A 170 -0.58 -2.23 -4.58
C GLY A 170 -0.91 -2.87 -3.24
N ILE A 171 -0.66 -4.17 -3.08
CA ILE A 171 -0.82 -4.89 -1.80
C ILE A 171 0.10 -4.29 -0.74
N PHE A 172 1.37 -4.08 -1.06
CA PHE A 172 2.31 -3.44 -0.14
C PHE A 172 1.84 -2.05 0.30
N LEU A 173 1.48 -1.17 -0.64
CA LEU A 173 1.04 0.20 -0.34
C LEU A 173 -0.28 0.21 0.45
N GLN A 174 -1.22 -0.66 0.12
CA GLN A 174 -2.46 -0.82 0.87
C GLN A 174 -2.15 -1.16 2.34
N LEU A 175 -1.31 -2.17 2.59
CA LEU A 175 -0.93 -2.58 3.95
C LEU A 175 -0.16 -1.47 4.68
N ALA A 176 0.77 -0.80 4.01
CA ALA A 176 1.54 0.31 4.59
C ALA A 176 0.61 1.48 4.98
N PHE A 177 -0.28 1.90 4.10
CA PHE A 177 -1.24 2.98 4.39
C PHE A 177 -2.24 2.57 5.48
N SER A 178 -2.71 1.33 5.51
CA SER A 178 -3.55 0.83 6.59
C SER A 178 -2.84 0.80 7.93
N LEU A 179 -1.55 0.43 7.95
CA LEU A 179 -0.72 0.47 9.16
C LEU A 179 -0.52 1.90 9.65
N PHE A 180 -0.22 2.83 8.74
CA PHE A 180 -0.08 4.26 9.05
C PHE A 180 -1.38 4.84 9.58
N LEU A 181 -2.50 4.51 8.96
CA LEU A 181 -3.83 4.95 9.40
C LEU A 181 -4.19 4.37 10.78
N ALA A 182 -3.93 3.09 11.01
CA ALA A 182 -4.13 2.45 12.32
C ALA A 182 -3.26 3.09 13.41
N ARG A 183 -1.99 3.35 13.12
CA ARG A 183 -1.06 4.00 14.05
C ARG A 183 -1.43 5.46 14.30
N TRP A 184 -1.88 6.19 13.28
CA TRP A 184 -2.38 7.55 13.42
C TRP A 184 -3.65 7.61 14.27
N TRP A 185 -4.61 6.71 14.07
CA TRP A 185 -5.80 6.60 14.93
C TRP A 185 -5.42 6.27 16.37
N GLN A 186 -4.46 5.36 16.57
CA GLN A 186 -3.96 5.04 17.91
C GLN A 186 -3.33 6.26 18.57
N ALA A 187 -2.50 7.02 17.85
CA ALA A 187 -1.90 8.26 18.34
C ALA A 187 -2.98 9.30 18.69
N LEU A 188 -3.97 9.49 17.83
CA LEU A 188 -5.05 10.46 18.04
C LEU A 188 -5.87 10.20 19.32
N LEU A 189 -6.01 8.93 19.73
CA LEU A 189 -6.78 8.52 20.91
C LEU A 189 -5.93 8.36 22.17
N PHE A 190 -4.70 7.88 22.04
CA PHE A 190 -3.92 7.40 23.19
C PHE A 190 -2.49 7.99 23.27
N ASN A 191 -1.98 8.62 22.23
CA ASN A 191 -0.64 9.24 22.23
C ASN A 191 -0.57 10.40 21.22
N PRO A 192 -1.21 11.55 21.51
CA PRO A 192 -1.35 12.64 20.55
C PRO A 192 0.01 13.09 19.99
N GLY A 193 0.13 13.15 18.65
CA GLY A 193 1.37 13.51 17.98
C GLY A 193 2.34 12.36 17.71
N GLY A 194 2.21 11.20 18.37
CA GLY A 194 3.19 10.11 18.25
C GLY A 194 3.41 9.59 16.82
N PHE A 195 2.35 9.45 16.01
CA PHE A 195 2.50 9.05 14.61
C PHE A 195 3.27 10.07 13.78
N ARG A 196 3.11 11.38 14.07
CA ARG A 196 3.82 12.44 13.38
C ARG A 196 5.33 12.31 13.60
N GLU A 197 5.76 12.13 14.84
CA GLU A 197 7.17 11.94 15.19
C GLU A 197 7.76 10.69 14.54
N GLU A 198 7.03 9.57 14.59
CA GLU A 198 7.45 8.30 13.98
C GLU A 198 7.54 8.40 12.46
N PHE A 199 6.57 9.03 11.79
CA PHE A 199 6.59 9.20 10.35
C PHE A 199 7.66 10.20 9.91
N HIS A 200 7.86 11.30 10.65
CA HIS A 200 8.91 12.29 10.37
C HIS A 200 10.32 11.73 10.60
N SER A 201 10.48 10.69 11.42
CA SER A 201 11.73 9.96 11.65
C SER A 201 11.83 8.66 10.84
N PHE A 202 10.83 8.35 10.00
CA PHE A 202 10.81 7.16 9.16
C PHE A 202 12.04 7.08 8.28
N ARG A 203 12.79 5.99 8.39
CA ARG A 203 14.06 5.80 7.66
C ARG A 203 14.28 4.36 7.29
N LEU A 204 14.54 4.12 6.01
CA LEU A 204 14.93 2.83 5.49
C LEU A 204 16.35 2.45 5.92
N GLN A 205 16.59 1.16 6.10
CA GLN A 205 17.92 0.64 6.37
C GLN A 205 18.85 0.83 5.16
N LYS A 206 20.17 0.90 5.42
CA LYS A 206 21.19 1.11 4.38
C LYS A 206 21.16 0.06 3.26
N ALA A 207 20.66 -1.15 3.53
CA ALA A 207 20.46 -2.18 2.49
C ALA A 207 19.60 -1.66 1.32
N PHE A 208 18.58 -0.85 1.59
CA PHE A 208 17.72 -0.26 0.56
C PHE A 208 18.44 0.79 -0.30
N ALA A 209 19.52 1.39 0.19
CA ALA A 209 20.35 2.30 -0.61
C ALA A 209 21.08 1.55 -1.73
N VAL A 210 21.57 0.35 -1.44
CA VAL A 210 22.26 -0.51 -2.42
C VAL A 210 21.25 -1.16 -3.36
N LEU A 211 20.14 -1.69 -2.82
CA LEU A 211 19.08 -2.31 -3.61
C LEU A 211 18.32 -1.31 -4.49
N GLY A 212 18.29 -0.03 -4.11
CA GLY A 212 17.60 1.02 -4.86
C GLY A 212 18.33 1.50 -6.12
N ILE A 213 19.64 1.23 -6.27
CA ILE A 213 20.38 1.62 -7.47
C ILE A 213 19.96 0.80 -8.70
N PRO A 214 19.89 -0.55 -8.62
CA PRO A 214 19.35 -1.38 -9.71
C PRO A 214 17.91 -1.03 -10.10
N VAL A 215 17.09 -0.54 -9.17
CA VAL A 215 15.69 -0.15 -9.43
C VAL A 215 15.62 1.00 -10.41
N LEU A 216 16.48 2.01 -10.23
CA LEU A 216 16.55 3.13 -11.17
C LEU A 216 17.01 2.66 -12.55
N VAL A 217 17.91 1.67 -12.62
CA VAL A 217 18.35 1.10 -13.91
C VAL A 217 17.21 0.31 -14.57
N VAL A 218 16.51 -0.54 -13.82
CA VAL A 218 15.36 -1.33 -14.29
C VAL A 218 14.22 -0.45 -14.82
N LEU A 219 14.04 0.75 -14.26
CA LEU A 219 13.02 1.70 -14.72
C LEU A 219 13.44 2.53 -15.94
N LEU A 220 14.75 2.62 -16.23
CA LEU A 220 15.30 3.38 -17.35
C LEU A 220 15.59 2.51 -18.58
N VAL A 221 15.72 1.20 -18.41
CA VAL A 221 15.96 0.23 -19.48
C VAL A 221 14.63 -0.22 -20.08
N PRO A 222 14.51 -0.40 -21.42
CA PRO A 222 13.30 -0.94 -22.04
C PRO A 222 12.84 -2.24 -21.40
N ALA A 223 11.53 -2.37 -21.23
CA ALA A 223 10.93 -3.51 -20.53
C ALA A 223 11.28 -4.86 -21.17
N GLU A 224 11.47 -4.89 -22.49
CA GLU A 224 11.87 -6.06 -23.29
C GLU A 224 13.26 -6.61 -22.94
N GLN A 225 14.15 -5.75 -22.42
CA GLN A 225 15.52 -6.08 -22.09
C GLN A 225 15.72 -6.39 -20.60
N THR A 226 14.65 -6.26 -19.81
CA THR A 226 14.70 -6.41 -18.36
C THR A 226 13.89 -7.63 -17.93
N PRO A 227 14.49 -8.58 -17.18
CA PRO A 227 13.76 -9.73 -16.65
C PRO A 227 12.52 -9.30 -15.87
N GLU A 228 11.41 -10.00 -16.07
CA GLU A 228 10.11 -9.63 -15.50
C GLU A 228 10.15 -9.52 -13.98
N LEU A 229 10.78 -10.49 -13.32
CA LEU A 229 10.98 -10.49 -11.88
C LEU A 229 11.74 -9.24 -11.40
N ALA A 230 12.74 -8.78 -12.16
CA ALA A 230 13.47 -7.56 -11.83
C ALA A 230 12.56 -6.32 -11.94
N ARG A 231 11.67 -6.25 -12.95
CA ARG A 231 10.66 -5.19 -13.06
C ARG A 231 9.70 -5.19 -11.87
N TYR A 232 9.22 -6.36 -11.45
CA TYR A 232 8.27 -6.47 -10.33
C TYR A 232 8.89 -6.08 -8.99
N LEU A 233 10.11 -6.56 -8.71
CA LEU A 233 10.86 -6.16 -7.53
C LEU A 233 11.24 -4.68 -7.58
N GLY A 234 11.55 -4.16 -8.77
CA GLY A 234 11.76 -2.74 -9.03
C GLY A 234 10.59 -1.88 -8.57
N LEU A 235 9.37 -2.27 -8.94
CA LEU A 235 8.17 -1.53 -8.56
C LEU A 235 7.90 -1.56 -7.04
N LEU A 236 8.16 -2.70 -6.38
CA LEU A 236 8.06 -2.80 -4.92
C LEU A 236 9.06 -1.87 -4.21
N LEU A 237 10.30 -1.85 -4.68
CA LEU A 237 11.33 -0.98 -4.12
C LEU A 237 11.02 0.50 -4.40
N MET A 238 10.51 0.82 -5.59
CA MET A 238 10.00 2.16 -5.90
C MET A 238 8.93 2.59 -4.90
N ALA A 239 7.96 1.71 -4.59
CA ALA A 239 6.88 2.02 -3.67
C ALA A 239 7.37 2.36 -2.25
N ILE A 240 8.33 1.61 -1.69
CA ILE A 240 8.86 1.92 -0.35
C ILE A 240 9.75 3.18 -0.34
N LEU A 241 10.53 3.40 -1.40
CA LEU A 241 11.35 4.60 -1.56
C LEU A 241 10.48 5.86 -1.72
N PHE A 242 9.35 5.74 -2.40
CA PHE A 242 8.32 6.77 -2.46
C PHE A 242 7.80 7.14 -1.06
N LEU A 243 7.52 6.15 -0.19
CA LEU A 243 7.12 6.42 1.20
C LEU A 243 8.24 7.11 2.00
N GLN A 244 9.51 6.74 1.79
CA GLN A 244 10.66 7.43 2.37
C GLN A 244 10.70 8.90 1.92
N GLY A 245 10.51 9.17 0.62
CA GLY A 245 10.44 10.53 0.07
C GLY A 245 9.33 11.37 0.68
N LEU A 246 8.13 10.80 0.84
CA LEU A 246 7.02 11.45 1.55
C LEU A 246 7.39 11.79 3.00
N ALA A 247 8.01 10.85 3.73
CA ALA A 247 8.46 11.07 5.09
C ALA A 247 9.51 12.19 5.18
N VAL A 248 10.43 12.28 4.22
CA VAL A 248 11.40 13.37 4.12
C VAL A 248 10.72 14.71 3.90
N ALA A 249 9.76 14.80 2.99
CA ALA A 249 9.02 16.02 2.75
C ALA A 249 8.27 16.49 4.01
N HIS A 250 7.57 15.58 4.70
CA HIS A 250 6.85 15.93 5.94
C HIS A 250 7.81 16.31 7.07
N GLY A 251 8.92 15.57 7.23
CA GLY A 251 9.91 15.82 8.27
C GLY A 251 10.67 17.14 8.08
N SER A 252 11.09 17.45 6.86
CA SER A 252 11.87 18.65 6.53
C SER A 252 11.06 19.95 6.54
N LEU A 253 9.73 19.86 6.37
CA LEU A 253 8.81 20.99 6.45
C LEU A 253 8.24 21.19 7.86
N ALA A 254 8.57 20.29 8.80
CA ALA A 254 8.11 20.39 10.18
C ALA A 254 8.65 21.67 10.85
N GLY A 255 7.76 22.46 11.44
CA GLY A 255 8.14 23.68 12.17
C GLY A 255 8.35 24.93 11.31
N ARG A 256 8.27 24.81 9.97
CA ARG A 256 8.29 25.98 9.08
C ARG A 256 6.92 26.65 9.03
N SER A 257 6.88 27.98 9.11
CA SER A 257 5.63 28.77 9.03
C SER A 257 4.85 28.51 7.73
N SER A 258 5.54 28.28 6.62
CA SER A 258 4.94 27.94 5.33
C SER A 258 4.81 26.42 5.06
N GLY A 259 5.11 25.56 6.04
CA GLY A 259 5.19 24.11 5.83
C GLY A 259 3.88 23.49 5.31
N GLN A 260 2.73 23.99 5.76
CA GLN A 260 1.42 23.54 5.28
C GLN A 260 1.20 23.88 3.80
N LEU A 261 1.61 25.08 3.35
CA LEU A 261 1.48 25.50 1.95
C LEU A 261 2.35 24.61 1.02
N TRP A 262 3.56 24.28 1.47
CA TRP A 262 4.46 23.38 0.73
C TRP A 262 3.90 21.96 0.62
N LEU A 263 3.24 21.45 1.67
CA LEU A 263 2.58 20.15 1.61
C LEU A 263 1.39 20.16 0.65
N VAL A 264 0.59 21.24 0.62
CA VAL A 264 -0.49 21.40 -0.37
C VAL A 264 0.08 21.38 -1.79
N GLY A 265 1.15 22.13 -2.04
CA GLY A 265 1.85 22.11 -3.34
C GLY A 265 2.38 20.72 -3.70
N LEU A 266 2.97 20.00 -2.74
CA LEU A 266 3.46 18.64 -2.94
C LEU A 266 2.34 17.69 -3.37
N TYR A 267 1.20 17.68 -2.68
CA TYR A 267 0.08 16.80 -3.04
C TYR A 267 -0.59 17.22 -4.35
N PHE A 268 -0.65 18.52 -4.65
CA PHE A 268 -1.12 19.02 -5.94
C PHE A 268 -0.23 18.52 -7.08
N LEU A 269 1.10 18.63 -6.94
CA LEU A 269 2.06 18.10 -7.93
C LEU A 269 1.97 16.57 -8.03
N LEU A 270 1.73 15.87 -6.91
CA LEU A 270 1.51 14.44 -6.93
C LEU A 270 0.29 14.06 -7.77
N ILE A 271 -0.80 14.83 -7.73
CA ILE A 271 -2.00 14.54 -8.53
C ILE A 271 -1.80 14.94 -9.99
N VAL A 272 -1.26 16.14 -10.25
CA VAL A 272 -1.17 16.71 -11.60
C VAL A 272 -0.05 16.10 -12.43
N LEU A 273 1.07 15.73 -11.80
CA LEU A 273 2.27 15.19 -12.46
C LEU A 273 2.49 13.71 -12.11
N MET A 274 1.42 12.96 -11.85
CA MET A 274 1.53 11.49 -11.80
C MET A 274 1.68 10.93 -13.22
N PRO A 275 2.64 10.02 -13.48
CA PRO A 275 3.51 9.31 -12.52
C PRO A 275 4.86 10.00 -12.23
N GLN A 276 5.23 11.07 -12.93
CA GLN A 276 6.57 11.67 -12.88
C GLN A 276 6.97 12.13 -11.47
N PHE A 277 6.03 12.68 -10.69
CA PHE A 277 6.31 13.18 -9.34
C PHE A 277 6.54 12.05 -8.32
N VAL A 278 6.01 10.84 -8.57
CA VAL A 278 6.37 9.65 -7.79
C VAL A 278 7.85 9.33 -7.95
N MET A 279 8.38 9.43 -9.17
CA MET A 279 9.81 9.22 -9.44
C MET A 279 10.68 10.26 -8.73
N VAL A 280 10.24 11.52 -8.70
CA VAL A 280 10.92 12.59 -7.93
C VAL A 280 11.00 12.22 -6.45
N LEU A 281 9.87 11.85 -5.83
CA LEU A 281 9.83 11.47 -4.42
C LEU A 281 10.62 10.18 -4.14
N THR A 282 10.58 9.20 -5.04
CA THR A 282 11.38 7.98 -4.96
C THR A 282 12.88 8.31 -4.95
N THR A 283 13.31 9.22 -5.84
CA THR A 283 14.71 9.66 -5.92
C THR A 283 15.14 10.40 -4.65
N ILE A 284 14.30 11.31 -4.14
CA ILE A 284 14.53 11.97 -2.84
C ILE A 284 14.66 10.94 -1.72
N GLY A 285 13.76 9.95 -1.69
CA GLY A 285 13.78 8.88 -0.71
C GLY A 285 15.07 8.06 -0.76
N LEU A 286 15.56 7.73 -1.96
CA LEU A 286 16.83 7.03 -2.14
C LEU A 286 18.01 7.87 -1.66
N MET A 287 18.07 9.14 -2.07
CA MET A 287 19.15 10.05 -1.70
C MET A 287 19.20 10.31 -0.18
N ASP A 288 18.05 10.34 0.49
CA ASP A 288 17.97 10.56 1.94
C ASP A 288 18.67 9.46 2.76
N ILE A 289 18.69 8.23 2.23
CA ILE A 289 19.39 7.12 2.90
C ILE A 289 20.90 7.44 3.02
N TRP A 290 21.48 8.09 2.01
CA TRP A 290 22.90 8.45 1.94
C TRP A 290 23.24 9.77 2.64
N VAL A 291 22.46 10.82 2.39
CA VAL A 291 22.85 12.21 2.72
C VAL A 291 22.24 12.71 4.04
N ASP A 292 21.16 12.09 4.51
CA ASP A 292 20.32 12.54 5.62
C ASP A 292 19.89 14.02 5.47
N PHE A 293 18.85 14.24 4.67
CA PHE A 293 18.39 15.61 4.38
C PHE A 293 17.80 16.28 5.61
N ARG A 294 17.20 15.52 6.53
CA ARG A 294 16.48 16.06 7.69
C ARG A 294 17.42 16.75 8.66
N VAL A 295 18.61 16.18 8.92
CA VAL A 295 19.64 16.82 9.75
C VAL A 295 20.17 18.12 9.12
N ARG A 296 20.29 18.17 7.79
CA ARG A 296 20.81 19.35 7.08
C ARG A 296 19.80 20.50 7.05
N PHE A 297 18.51 20.20 6.87
CA PHE A 297 17.46 21.22 6.82
C PHE A 297 16.97 21.69 8.19
N ALA A 298 17.27 20.96 9.27
CA ALA A 298 16.99 21.38 10.64
C ALA A 298 17.99 22.44 11.19
N LYS A 299 19.12 22.67 10.51
CA LYS A 299 20.16 23.64 10.90
C LYS A 299 19.98 25.05 10.33
N LYS A 300 18.80 25.38 9.81
CA LYS A 300 18.45 26.73 9.31
C LYS A 300 17.06 27.11 9.79
#